data_AF-A0A3P7IER1-F1
#
_entry.id   AF-A0A3P7IER1-F1
#
_cell.length_a   1.000
_cell.length_b   1.000
_cell.length_c   1.000
_cell.angle_alpha   90.00
_cell.angle_beta   90.00
_cell.angle_gamma   90.00
#
_symmetry.space_group_name_H-M   'P 1'
#
loop_
_entity.id
_entity.type
_entity.pdbx_description
1 polymer ?
#
loop_
_entity_poly.entity_id
_entity_poly.type
_entity_poly.pdbx_seq_one_letter_code
_entity_poly.pdbx_strand_id
1 'polypeptide(L)'
;MTRATFGCKVCGDFKKIALGRWTSHQPHIVVMLSALAHFHGLDVKDMKEIYSSFRIRRLVCREHYVDAASSIAAAIEAHTGSFHQCGINVDDGITEASLSTLLPSVILNDLKTFAKEMDVGFY
;
A
#
# COMPACT_ATOMS: atom_id res chain seq x y z
N MET A 1 29.47 17.02 -0.40
CA MET A 1 28.12 16.83 -0.98
C MET A 1 27.22 16.16 0.06
N THR A 2 26.36 16.92 0.73
CA THR A 2 25.29 16.36 1.57
C THR A 2 24.32 15.61 0.66
N ARG A 3 24.25 14.27 0.82
CA ARG A 3 23.31 13.45 0.06
C ARG A 3 21.89 13.84 0.47
N ALA A 4 21.05 14.21 -0.50
CA ALA A 4 19.68 14.64 -0.23
C ALA A 4 18.85 13.53 0.45
N THR A 5 18.07 13.92 1.46
CA THR A 5 17.22 13.04 2.27
C THR A 5 15.77 13.51 2.28
N PHE A 6 14.83 12.61 2.59
CA PHE A 6 13.42 12.91 2.81
C PHE A 6 12.93 12.24 4.11
N GLY A 7 11.93 12.82 4.78
CA GLY A 7 11.24 12.18 5.90
C GLY A 7 10.04 11.37 5.40
N CYS A 8 10.01 10.07 5.66
CA CYS A 8 8.87 9.23 5.30
C CYS A 8 7.72 9.43 6.28
N LYS A 9 6.51 9.66 5.77
CA LYS A 9 5.33 9.84 6.61
C LYS A 9 4.78 8.56 7.24
N VAL A 10 5.14 7.39 6.70
CA VAL A 10 4.67 6.10 7.21
C VAL A 10 5.47 5.68 8.46
N CYS A 11 6.80 5.66 8.38
CA CYS A 11 7.65 5.28 9.52
C CYS A 11 8.24 6.46 10.32
N GLY A 12 8.14 7.69 9.83
CA GLY A 12 8.75 8.88 10.47
C GLY A 12 10.25 9.05 10.22
N ASP A 13 10.93 8.06 9.64
CA ASP A 13 12.39 8.08 9.44
C ASP A 13 12.84 9.00 8.30
N PHE A 14 14.06 9.53 8.44
CA PHE A 14 14.78 10.19 7.35
C PHE A 14 15.56 9.16 6.52
N LYS A 15 15.29 9.12 5.21
CA LYS A 15 15.97 8.21 4.28
C LYS A 15 16.58 8.98 3.11
N LYS A 16 17.53 8.35 2.42
CA LYS A 16 18.11 8.89 1.17
C LYS A 16 17.03 8.94 0.10
N ILE A 17 16.98 10.00 -0.71
CA ILE A 17 15.98 10.14 -1.80
C ILE A 17 15.98 8.93 -2.75
N ALA A 18 17.14 8.32 -3.02
CA ALA A 18 17.27 7.13 -3.86
C ALA A 18 16.51 5.89 -3.34
N LEU A 19 16.09 5.88 -2.07
CA LEU A 19 15.31 4.81 -1.43
C LEU A 19 13.83 5.16 -1.33
N GLY A 20 13.42 6.32 -1.84
CA GLY A 20 12.04 6.78 -1.82
C GLY A 20 11.31 6.48 -3.13
N ARG A 21 10.00 6.31 -3.02
CA ARG A 21 9.06 6.25 -4.16
C ARG A 21 8.04 7.36 -3.98
N TRP A 22 7.75 8.08 -5.07
CA TRP A 22 6.79 9.15 -5.05
C TRP A 22 5.35 8.63 -5.02
N THR A 23 4.51 9.27 -4.21
CA THR A 23 3.08 9.01 -4.12
C THR A 23 2.34 9.67 -5.30
N SER A 24 2.40 9.04 -6.49
CA SER A 24 1.76 9.59 -7.70
C SER A 24 0.41 8.97 -8.07
N HIS A 25 0.11 7.75 -7.57
CA HIS A 25 -1.14 7.04 -7.88
C HIS A 25 -1.93 6.78 -6.60
N GLN A 26 -3.08 7.43 -6.45
CA GLN A 26 -3.92 7.30 -5.26
C GLN A 26 -4.39 5.86 -4.98
N PRO A 27 -4.80 5.05 -5.97
CA PRO A 27 -5.19 3.67 -5.71
C PRO A 27 -4.06 2.84 -5.09
N HIS A 28 -2.81 3.04 -5.53
CA HIS A 28 -1.67 2.29 -4.99
C HIS A 28 -1.37 2.68 -3.54
N ILE A 29 -1.61 3.95 -3.21
CA ILE A 29 -1.44 4.44 -1.85
C ILE A 29 -2.51 3.82 -0.95
N VAL A 30 -3.77 3.77 -1.39
CA VAL A 30 -4.86 3.16 -0.64
C VAL A 30 -4.57 1.68 -0.39
N VAL A 31 -4.21 0.91 -1.43
CA VAL A 31 -3.85 -0.51 -1.28
C VAL A 31 -2.67 -0.69 -0.33
N MET A 32 -1.61 0.11 -0.49
CA MET A 32 -0.42 0.04 0.38
C MET A 32 -0.79 0.31 1.84
N LEU A 33 -1.53 1.39 2.12
CA LEU A 33 -1.92 1.77 3.48
C LEU A 33 -2.88 0.76 4.10
N SER A 34 -3.88 0.29 3.36
CA SER A 34 -4.79 -0.77 3.81
C SER A 34 -4.05 -2.07 4.12
N ALA A 35 -3.06 -2.44 3.29
CA ALA A 35 -2.24 -3.62 3.54
C ALA A 35 -1.34 -3.46 4.77
N LEU A 36 -0.74 -2.29 4.97
CA LEU A 36 0.03 -2.02 6.19
C LEU A 36 -0.84 -2.02 7.45
N ALA A 37 -2.07 -1.51 7.37
CA ALA A 37 -3.04 -1.59 8.47
C ALA A 37 -3.40 -3.03 8.82
N HIS A 38 -3.72 -3.84 7.79
CA HIS A 38 -4.12 -5.22 7.99
C HIS A 38 -2.97 -6.13 8.46
N PHE A 39 -1.81 -6.09 7.80
CA PHE A 39 -0.71 -7.03 8.05
C PHE A 39 0.32 -6.55 9.08
N HIS A 40 0.47 -5.23 9.25
CA HIS A 40 1.50 -4.63 10.09
C HIS A 40 0.93 -3.81 11.26
N GLY A 41 -0.40 -3.78 11.40
CA GLY A 41 -1.05 -3.12 12.53
C GLY A 41 -0.94 -1.59 12.53
N LEU A 42 -0.82 -0.96 11.36
CA LEU A 42 -0.89 0.50 11.24
C LEU A 42 -2.26 0.99 11.76
N ASP A 43 -2.25 1.89 12.75
CA ASP A 43 -3.47 2.43 13.36
C ASP A 43 -4.31 3.18 12.31
N VAL A 44 -5.64 3.03 12.37
CA VAL A 44 -6.59 3.66 11.44
C VAL A 44 -6.47 5.19 11.47
N LYS A 45 -6.21 5.79 12.64
CA LYS A 45 -6.01 7.23 12.78
C LYS A 45 -4.74 7.68 12.06
N ASP A 46 -3.64 6.96 12.24
CA ASP A 46 -2.37 7.25 11.58
C ASP A 46 -2.50 7.06 10.07
N MET A 47 -3.18 5.99 9.64
CA MET A 47 -3.49 5.71 8.24
C MET A 47 -4.24 6.89 7.58
N LYS A 48 -5.29 7.42 8.21
CA LYS A 48 -6.07 8.58 7.73
C LYS A 48 -5.21 9.84 7.60
N GLU A 49 -4.37 10.10 8.61
CA GLU A 49 -3.47 11.26 8.61
C GLU A 49 -2.43 11.15 7.49
N ILE A 50 -1.81 9.97 7.36
CA ILE A 50 -0.82 9.67 6.32
C ILE A 50 -1.45 9.83 4.93
N TYR A 51 -2.63 9.26 4.70
CA TYR A 51 -3.34 9.37 3.43
C TYR A 51 -3.64 10.83 3.07
N SER A 52 -4.14 11.60 4.04
CA SER A 52 -4.42 13.03 3.87
C SER A 52 -3.16 13.83 3.50
N SER A 53 -2.00 13.45 4.06
CA SER A 53 -0.70 14.07 3.75
C SER A 53 -0.23 13.83 2.31
N PHE A 54 -0.73 12.77 1.66
CA PHE A 54 -0.38 12.37 0.29
C PHE A 54 -1.24 13.03 -0.79
N ARG A 55 -2.19 13.90 -0.41
CA ARG A 55 -2.85 14.84 -1.34
C ARG A 55 -1.83 15.73 -2.07
N ILE A 56 -0.69 15.99 -1.42
CA ILE A 56 0.50 16.57 -2.03
C ILE A 56 1.47 15.42 -2.30
N ARG A 57 2.09 15.38 -3.48
CA ARG A 57 3.07 14.36 -3.84
C ARG A 57 4.20 14.31 -2.79
N ARG A 58 4.37 13.18 -2.11
CA ARG A 58 5.41 12.92 -1.09
C ARG A 58 6.26 11.72 -1.49
N LEU A 59 7.44 11.61 -0.88
CA LEU A 59 8.25 10.39 -0.94
C LEU A 59 7.89 9.47 0.23
N VAL A 60 7.78 8.18 -0.07
CA VAL A 60 7.59 7.10 0.91
C VAL A 60 8.72 6.09 0.73
N CYS A 61 9.16 5.44 1.80
CA CYS A 61 10.18 4.40 1.72
C CYS A 61 9.77 3.30 0.74
N ARG A 62 10.70 2.89 -0.12
CA ARG A 62 10.50 1.72 -0.99
C ARG A 62 10.19 0.46 -0.16
N GLU A 63 10.77 0.35 1.03
CA GLU A 63 10.52 -0.72 2.00
C GLU A 63 9.02 -0.92 2.24
N HIS A 64 8.26 0.15 2.56
CA HIS A 64 6.81 0.03 2.78
C HIS A 64 6.01 -0.44 1.57
N TYR A 65 6.44 -0.08 0.36
CA TYR A 65 5.82 -0.62 -0.85
C TYR A 65 6.12 -2.12 -1.02
N VAL A 66 7.36 -2.52 -0.72
CA VAL A 66 7.79 -3.93 -0.79
C VAL A 66 7.08 -4.74 0.29
N ASP A 67 6.98 -4.26 1.52
CA ASP A 67 6.33 -4.95 2.63
C ASP A 67 4.85 -5.17 2.34
N ALA A 68 4.14 -4.13 1.88
CA ALA A 68 2.74 -4.23 1.48
C ALA A 68 2.54 -5.24 0.34
N ALA A 69 3.35 -5.13 -0.72
CA ALA A 69 3.26 -6.02 -1.87
C ALA A 69 3.58 -7.48 -1.51
N SER A 70 4.61 -7.70 -0.69
CA SER A 70 5.01 -9.03 -0.24
C SER A 70 3.96 -9.67 0.66
N SER A 71 3.31 -8.89 1.52
CA SER A 71 2.23 -9.39 2.39
C SER A 71 0.99 -9.78 1.57
N ILE A 72 0.64 -8.97 0.56
CA ILE A 72 -0.44 -9.29 -0.39
C ILE A 72 -0.08 -10.56 -1.18
N ALA A 73 1.14 -10.67 -1.70
CA ALA A 73 1.57 -11.85 -2.45
C ALA A 73 1.51 -13.13 -1.59
N ALA A 74 2.01 -13.07 -0.35
CA ALA A 74 1.92 -14.17 0.59
C ALA A 74 0.47 -14.58 0.90
N ALA A 75 -0.45 -13.61 1.00
CA ALA A 75 -1.87 -13.87 1.17
C ALA A 75 -2.50 -14.58 -0.05
N ILE A 76 -2.12 -14.16 -1.27
CA ILE A 76 -2.57 -14.81 -2.52
C ILE A 76 -2.03 -16.25 -2.59
N GLU A 77 -0.77 -16.45 -2.24
CA GLU A 77 -0.13 -17.77 -2.19
C GLU A 77 -0.82 -18.71 -1.22
N ALA A 78 -1.08 -18.24 0.00
CA ALA A 78 -1.81 -19.02 1.01
C ALA A 78 -3.22 -19.39 0.53
N HIS A 79 -3.85 -18.56 -0.30
CA HIS A 79 -5.18 -18.80 -0.85
C HIS A 79 -5.20 -19.76 -2.04
N THR A 80 -4.28 -19.56 -2.98
CA THR A 80 -4.27 -20.23 -4.28
C THR A 80 -3.35 -21.45 -4.33
N GLY A 81 -2.50 -21.64 -3.31
CA GLY A 81 -1.49 -22.69 -3.25
C GLY A 81 -0.37 -22.54 -4.28
N SER A 82 -0.32 -21.42 -5.01
CA SER A 82 0.66 -21.17 -6.07
C SER A 82 1.34 -19.82 -5.87
N PHE A 83 2.69 -19.82 -5.90
CA PHE A 83 3.49 -18.61 -6.01
C PHE A 83 3.26 -17.97 -7.37
N HIS A 84 2.24 -17.13 -7.46
CA HIS A 84 2.16 -16.19 -8.54
C HIS A 84 3.16 -15.09 -8.21
N GLN A 85 4.23 -14.98 -9.00
CA GLN A 85 4.94 -13.72 -9.13
C GLN A 85 3.97 -12.75 -9.78
N CYS A 86 3.01 -12.27 -8.97
CA CYS A 86 1.91 -11.46 -9.40
C CYS A 86 2.50 -10.08 -9.65
N GLY A 87 3.02 -9.89 -10.85
CA GLY A 87 3.16 -8.57 -11.42
C GLY A 87 1.74 -8.03 -11.56
N ILE A 88 1.19 -7.47 -10.47
CA ILE A 88 0.02 -6.60 -10.56
C ILE A 88 0.48 -5.51 -11.52
N ASN A 89 0.05 -5.59 -12.77
CA ASN A 89 0.46 -4.68 -13.81
C ASN A 89 -0.31 -3.38 -13.55
N VAL A 90 0.28 -2.55 -12.69
CA VAL A 90 -0.32 -1.36 -12.09
C VAL A 90 -0.56 -0.21 -13.09
N ASP A 91 -0.23 -0.42 -14.36
CA ASP A 91 -0.52 0.52 -15.45
C ASP A 91 -2.01 0.45 -15.87
N ASP A 92 -2.65 -0.71 -15.77
CA ASP A 92 -4.11 -0.83 -15.73
C ASP A 92 -4.54 -0.76 -14.27
N GLY A 93 -5.38 0.21 -13.92
CA GLY A 93 -5.72 0.54 -12.54
C GLY A 93 -6.05 -0.68 -11.65
N ILE A 94 -5.69 -0.60 -10.36
CA ILE A 94 -6.05 -1.64 -9.39
C ILE A 94 -7.56 -1.61 -9.18
N THR A 95 -8.29 -2.51 -9.85
CA THR A 95 -9.74 -2.65 -9.70
C THR A 95 -10.09 -3.66 -8.61
N GLU A 96 -11.28 -3.51 -8.04
CA GLU A 96 -11.86 -4.49 -7.11
C GLU A 96 -11.96 -5.89 -7.73
N ALA A 97 -12.35 -5.99 -9.00
CA ALA A 97 -12.50 -7.25 -9.71
C ALA A 97 -11.17 -8.02 -9.82
N SER A 98 -10.06 -7.30 -10.05
CA SER A 98 -8.73 -7.89 -10.05
C SER A 98 -8.35 -8.41 -8.66
N LEU A 99 -8.65 -7.66 -7.59
CA LEU A 99 -8.33 -8.06 -6.23
C LEU A 99 -9.19 -9.22 -5.72
N SER A 100 -10.48 -9.27 -6.07
CA SER A 100 -11.41 -10.33 -5.65
C SER A 100 -11.13 -11.70 -6.27
N THR A 101 -10.48 -11.72 -7.43
CA THR A 101 -10.06 -12.95 -8.08
C THR A 101 -8.82 -13.56 -7.40
N LEU A 102 -7.98 -12.71 -6.78
CA LEU A 102 -6.66 -13.11 -6.29
C LEU A 102 -6.61 -13.29 -4.76
N LEU A 103 -7.32 -12.47 -4.01
CA LEU A 103 -7.27 -12.46 -2.55
C LEU A 103 -8.41 -13.25 -1.91
N PRO A 104 -8.16 -13.88 -0.75
CA PRO A 104 -9.24 -14.35 0.11
C PRO A 104 -10.27 -13.25 0.38
N SER A 105 -11.55 -13.61 0.37
CA SER A 105 -12.65 -12.67 0.62
C SER A 105 -12.51 -11.92 1.95
N VAL A 106 -12.00 -12.59 2.99
CA VAL A 106 -11.73 -11.97 4.31
C VAL A 106 -10.73 -10.82 4.19
N ILE A 107 -9.59 -11.07 3.55
CA ILE A 107 -8.53 -10.06 3.38
C ILE A 107 -9.02 -8.93 2.48
N LEU A 108 -9.73 -9.25 1.39
CA LEU A 108 -10.32 -8.21 0.55
C LEU A 108 -11.31 -7.34 1.32
N ASN A 109 -12.15 -7.92 2.17
CA ASN A 109 -13.11 -7.18 2.99
C ASN A 109 -12.41 -6.29 4.00
N ASP A 110 -11.31 -6.73 4.60
CA ASP A 110 -10.51 -5.90 5.50
C ASP A 110 -9.87 -4.73 4.75
N LEU A 111 -9.24 -4.99 3.59
CA LEU A 111 -8.67 -3.94 2.75
C LEU A 111 -9.71 -2.90 2.33
N LYS A 112 -10.94 -3.34 2.00
CA LYS A 112 -12.09 -2.47 1.71
C LYS A 112 -12.55 -1.69 2.92
N THR A 113 -12.53 -2.31 4.10
CA THR A 113 -12.90 -1.64 5.36
C THR A 113 -11.91 -0.52 5.65
N PHE A 114 -10.61 -0.77 5.53
CA PHE A 114 -9.59 0.28 5.66
C PHE A 114 -9.66 1.35 4.56
N ALA A 115 -10.00 0.98 3.32
CA ALA A 115 -10.22 1.95 2.26
C ALA A 115 -11.38 2.90 2.59
N LYS A 116 -12.52 2.34 3.05
CA LYS A 116 -13.67 3.12 3.51
C LYS A 116 -13.33 4.03 4.69
N GLU A 117 -12.51 3.55 5.63
CA GLU A 117 -12.01 4.40 6.71
C GLU A 117 -11.22 5.60 6.17
N MET A 118 -10.49 5.48 5.06
CA MET A 118 -9.84 6.64 4.43
C MET A 118 -10.78 7.57 3.65
N ASP A 119 -12.11 7.35 3.71
CA ASP A 119 -13.14 7.98 2.89
C ASP A 119 -12.97 7.71 1.38
N VAL A 120 -12.42 6.56 1.00
CA VAL A 120 -12.08 6.20 -0.39
C VAL A 120 -12.57 4.79 -0.76
N GLY A 121 -13.00 4.60 -2.01
CA GLY A 121 -13.30 3.27 -2.58
C GLY A 121 -12.19 2.77 -3.50
N PHE A 122 -12.18 1.46 -3.78
CA PHE A 122 -11.50 0.94 -4.97
C PHE A 122 -12.38 1.27 -6.19
N TYR A 123 -11.83 1.90 -7.22
CA TYR A 123 -12.55 2.33 -8.43
C TYR A 123 -12.07 1.56 -9.65
#